data_AF-A0A9C6T7B1-F1
#
_entry.id   AF-A0A9C6T7B1-F1
#
_cell.length_a   1.000
_cell.length_b   1.000
_cell.length_c   1.000
_cell.angle_alpha   90.00
_cell.angle_beta   90.00
_cell.angle_gamma   90.00
#
_symmetry.space_group_name_H-M   'P 1'
#
loop_
_entity.id
_entity.type
_entity.pdbx_description
1 polymer ?
#
loop_
_entity_poly.entity_id
_entity_poly.type
_entity_poly.pdbx_seq_one_letter_code
_entity_poly.pdbx_strand_id
1 'polypeptide(L)'
;MKEIAVEFEKHNESDKVKELEDAVLELADLSEDSVHLSSAVQAIANRYQPKEEVNNFRKLLEDEVSKLKGQSTTSDPNSNPLVRQFKEAVWKVHHEGQPMPGEEQEDIVMTSTQSSILNMTCPLTGKPVTELEEPVRSVECKHIYEKRIIMQYIKSSNRCPISGCPKKLRADRVVQDALLLIEIEELRKMNKETEVEDFTLLNEDD
;
A
#
# COMPACT_ATOMS: atom_id res chain seq x y z
N MET A 1 -3.66 1.46 14.29
CA MET A 1 -5.07 1.92 14.27
C MET A 1 -6.00 0.78 13.88
N LYS A 2 -5.83 0.12 12.73
CA LYS A 2 -6.61 -1.07 12.31
C LYS A 2 -6.83 -2.13 13.41
N GLU A 3 -5.76 -2.66 14.02
CA GLU A 3 -5.87 -3.70 15.06
C GLU A 3 -6.59 -3.21 16.33
N ILE A 4 -6.39 -1.94 16.68
CA ILE A 4 -7.04 -1.33 17.84
C ILE A 4 -8.54 -1.16 17.58
N ALA A 5 -8.91 -0.78 16.35
CA ALA A 5 -10.31 -0.67 15.92
C ALA A 5 -11.03 -2.01 16.00
N VAL A 6 -10.36 -3.08 15.53
CA VAL A 6 -10.88 -4.45 15.64
C VAL A 6 -11.12 -4.84 17.08
N GLU A 7 -10.21 -4.50 17.99
CA GLU A 7 -10.39 -4.82 19.41
C GLU A 7 -11.53 -4.02 20.05
N PHE A 8 -11.68 -2.74 19.73
CA PHE A 8 -12.82 -1.94 20.20
C PHE A 8 -14.16 -2.46 19.65
N GLU A 9 -14.19 -2.88 18.39
CA GLU A 9 -15.39 -3.45 17.78
C GLU A 9 -15.78 -4.80 18.43
N LYS A 10 -14.81 -5.64 18.78
CA LYS A 10 -15.06 -6.89 19.55
C LYS A 10 -15.66 -6.63 20.94
N HIS A 11 -15.29 -5.50 21.56
CA HIS A 11 -15.83 -5.08 22.85
C HIS A 11 -17.13 -4.25 22.75
N ASN A 12 -17.70 -4.12 21.54
CA ASN A 12 -18.87 -3.28 21.26
C ASN A 12 -18.69 -1.80 21.66
N GLU A 13 -17.47 -1.28 21.60
CA GLU A 13 -17.14 0.12 21.89
C GLU A 13 -17.23 0.98 20.63
N SER A 14 -18.40 1.02 19.99
CA SER A 14 -18.60 1.69 18.69
C SER A 14 -18.26 3.18 18.69
N ASP A 15 -18.38 3.86 19.84
CA ASP A 15 -17.99 5.27 19.97
C ASP A 15 -16.48 5.47 19.73
N LYS A 16 -15.64 4.56 20.24
CA LYS A 16 -14.17 4.63 20.06
C LYS A 16 -13.76 4.20 18.66
N VAL A 17 -14.48 3.25 18.05
CA VAL A 17 -14.27 2.87 16.66
C VAL A 17 -14.51 4.06 15.74
N LYS A 18 -15.59 4.82 15.99
CA LYS A 18 -15.89 6.04 15.24
C LYS A 18 -14.86 7.13 15.43
N GLU A 19 -14.41 7.40 16.66
CA GLU A 19 -13.33 8.36 16.91
C GLU A 19 -12.04 7.99 16.15
N LEU A 20 -11.73 6.69 16.09
CA LEU A 20 -10.59 6.18 15.37
C LEU A 20 -10.78 6.24 13.84
N GLU A 21 -12.01 6.07 13.35
CA GLU A 21 -12.36 6.28 11.94
C GLU A 21 -12.13 7.73 11.52
N ASP A 22 -12.64 8.68 12.31
CA ASP A 22 -12.47 10.12 12.08
C ASP A 22 -10.97 10.49 12.04
N ALA A 23 -10.16 9.93 12.96
CA ALA A 23 -8.72 10.13 12.98
C ALA A 23 -8.00 9.52 11.75
N VAL A 24 -8.47 8.37 11.24
CA VAL A 24 -7.92 7.75 10.03
C VAL A 24 -8.25 8.56 8.78
N LEU A 25 -9.46 9.13 8.70
CA LEU A 25 -9.86 10.04 7.64
C LEU A 25 -8.99 11.31 7.64
N GLU A 26 -8.80 11.94 8.81
CA GLU A 26 -7.92 13.11 8.92
C GLU A 26 -6.48 12.79 8.51
N LEU A 27 -5.95 11.63 8.92
CA LEU A 27 -4.62 11.20 8.51
C LEU A 27 -4.51 10.98 6.99
N ALA A 28 -5.53 10.40 6.37
CA ALA A 28 -5.59 10.21 4.94
C ALA A 28 -5.54 11.54 4.19
N ASP A 29 -6.35 12.52 4.60
CA ASP A 29 -6.38 13.86 4.02
C ASP A 29 -5.03 14.58 4.16
N LEU A 30 -4.44 14.55 5.37
CA LEU A 30 -3.13 15.15 5.63
C LEU A 30 -2.01 14.49 4.82
N SER A 31 -2.10 13.18 4.59
CA SER A 31 -1.12 12.44 3.79
C SER A 31 -1.16 12.86 2.32
N GLU A 32 -2.36 13.04 1.78
CA GLU A 32 -2.58 13.52 0.41
C GLU A 32 -2.06 14.96 0.27
N ASP A 33 -2.34 15.83 1.24
CA ASP A 33 -1.83 17.19 1.29
C ASP A 33 -0.29 17.25 1.29
N SER A 34 0.36 16.35 2.03
CA SER A 34 1.83 16.24 2.05
C SER A 34 2.39 15.85 0.66
N VAL A 35 1.75 14.89 -0.03
CA VAL A 35 2.13 14.48 -1.38
C VAL A 35 1.96 15.65 -2.37
N HIS A 36 0.86 16.39 -2.27
CA HIS A 36 0.61 17.57 -3.09
C HIS A 36 1.66 18.66 -2.86
N LEU A 37 2.02 18.93 -1.60
CA LEU A 37 3.06 19.90 -1.24
C LEU A 37 4.42 19.50 -1.81
N SER A 38 4.83 18.25 -1.62
CA SER A 38 6.09 17.73 -2.16
C SER A 38 6.13 17.82 -3.69
N SER A 39 5.02 17.47 -4.36
CA SER A 39 4.88 17.53 -5.81
C SER A 39 4.91 18.97 -6.33
N ALA A 40 4.26 19.91 -5.63
CA ALA A 40 4.28 21.33 -5.96
C ALA A 40 5.70 21.89 -5.87
N VAL A 41 6.43 21.59 -4.79
CA VAL A 41 7.83 22.02 -4.61
C VAL A 41 8.72 21.47 -5.73
N GLN A 42 8.60 20.17 -6.07
CA GLN A 42 9.37 19.56 -7.16
C GLN A 42 9.03 20.19 -8.52
N ALA A 43 7.75 20.45 -8.77
CA ALA A 43 7.29 21.07 -10.02
C ALA A 43 7.80 22.51 -10.17
N ILE A 44 7.86 23.27 -9.07
CA ILE A 44 8.44 24.62 -9.04
C ILE A 44 9.95 24.52 -9.29
N ALA A 45 10.66 23.64 -8.57
CA ALA A 45 12.09 23.46 -8.73
C ALA A 45 12.49 23.12 -10.18
N ASN A 46 11.73 22.24 -10.84
CA ASN A 46 11.99 21.83 -12.22
C ASN A 46 11.73 22.95 -13.26
N ARG A 47 10.84 23.90 -12.97
CA ARG A 47 10.44 24.99 -13.89
C ARG A 47 11.16 26.30 -13.60
N TYR A 48 11.78 26.44 -12.43
CA TYR A 48 12.37 27.69 -12.00
C TYR A 48 13.54 28.08 -12.92
N GLN A 49 13.46 29.29 -13.47
CA GLN A 49 14.56 29.94 -14.18
C GLN A 49 14.89 31.24 -13.44
N PRO A 50 16.17 31.50 -13.12
CA PRO A 50 16.59 32.75 -12.50
C PRO A 50 16.18 33.94 -13.38
N LYS A 51 15.44 34.88 -12.81
CA LYS A 51 15.06 36.16 -13.44
C LYS A 51 15.51 37.30 -12.53
N GLU A 52 15.69 38.50 -13.10
CA GLU A 52 16.08 39.71 -12.36
C GLU A 52 15.00 40.19 -11.38
N GLU A 53 13.74 39.78 -11.56
CA GLU A 53 12.63 40.13 -10.67
C GLU A 53 12.54 39.23 -9.42
N VAL A 54 12.16 39.84 -8.29
CA VAL A 54 11.92 39.13 -7.03
C VAL A 54 10.67 38.25 -7.17
N ASN A 55 10.87 36.93 -7.14
CA ASN A 55 9.76 35.98 -7.20
C ASN A 55 9.08 35.86 -5.83
N ASN A 56 7.75 35.95 -5.80
CA ASN A 56 6.97 35.61 -4.60
C ASN A 56 6.76 34.09 -4.54
N PHE A 57 7.74 33.37 -3.99
CA PHE A 57 7.72 31.91 -3.89
C PHE A 57 6.52 31.38 -3.10
N ARG A 58 6.02 32.13 -2.13
CA ARG A 58 4.82 31.76 -1.36
C ARG A 58 3.60 31.67 -2.27
N LYS A 59 3.37 32.70 -3.09
CA LYS A 59 2.24 32.72 -4.03
C LYS A 59 2.37 31.63 -5.09
N LEU A 60 3.57 31.41 -5.62
CA LEU A 60 3.83 30.33 -6.58
C LEU A 60 3.52 28.94 -6.02
N LEU A 61 3.86 28.70 -4.75
CA LEU A 61 3.55 27.45 -4.06
C LEU A 61 2.05 27.29 -3.82
N GLU A 62 1.38 28.34 -3.30
CA GLU A 62 -0.07 28.34 -3.07
C GLU A 62 -0.86 28.10 -4.38
N ASP A 63 -0.44 28.71 -5.50
CA ASP A 63 -1.05 28.53 -6.81
C ASP A 63 -0.88 27.09 -7.33
N GLU A 64 0.32 26.51 -7.20
CA GLU A 64 0.58 25.16 -7.67
C GLU A 64 -0.11 24.09 -6.80
N VAL A 65 -0.14 24.28 -5.48
CA VAL A 65 -0.89 23.40 -4.56
C VAL A 65 -2.39 23.46 -4.87
N SER A 66 -2.95 24.66 -5.07
CA SER A 66 -4.36 24.83 -5.44
C SER A 66 -4.70 24.14 -6.76
N LYS A 67 -3.79 24.20 -7.73
CA LYS A 67 -3.94 23.50 -9.01
C LYS A 67 -3.93 21.98 -8.83
N LEU A 68 -3.02 21.43 -8.02
CA LEU A 68 -2.95 19.99 -7.76
C LEU A 68 -4.19 19.50 -7.00
N LYS A 69 -4.65 20.24 -5.99
CA LYS A 69 -5.88 19.94 -5.26
C LYS A 69 -7.12 19.97 -6.16
N GLY A 70 -7.19 20.90 -7.12
CA GLY A 70 -8.28 20.95 -8.10
C GLY A 70 -8.26 19.85 -9.16
N GLN A 71 -7.14 19.14 -9.32
CA GLN A 71 -6.99 18.00 -10.22
C GLN A 71 -7.24 16.65 -9.52
N SER A 72 -7.08 16.60 -8.19
CA SER A 72 -7.45 15.44 -7.37
C SER A 72 -8.97 15.34 -7.29
N THR A 73 -9.55 14.68 -8.29
CA THR A 73 -10.97 14.36 -8.37
C THR A 73 -11.20 13.03 -7.67
N THR A 74 -11.05 13.01 -6.34
CA THR A 74 -11.46 11.88 -5.51
C THR A 74 -12.34 12.40 -4.40
N SER A 75 -13.60 12.72 -4.75
CA SER A 75 -14.63 13.12 -3.80
C SER A 75 -15.14 11.95 -2.93
N ASP A 76 -14.58 10.75 -3.08
CA ASP A 76 -14.92 9.59 -2.28
C ASP A 76 -13.83 9.33 -1.22
N PRO A 77 -14.13 9.58 0.07
CA PRO A 77 -13.25 9.22 1.19
C PRO A 77 -12.87 7.73 1.20
N ASN A 78 -13.68 6.86 0.59
CA ASN A 78 -13.38 5.43 0.49
C ASN A 78 -12.35 5.08 -0.58
N SER A 79 -11.97 6.02 -1.46
CA SER A 79 -10.93 5.76 -2.47
C SER A 79 -9.54 5.59 -1.84
N ASN A 80 -9.31 6.14 -0.64
CA ASN A 80 -8.03 6.01 0.02
C ASN A 80 -7.83 4.57 0.54
N PRO A 81 -6.75 3.87 0.11
CA PRO A 81 -6.50 2.49 0.53
C PRO A 81 -6.45 2.29 2.05
N LEU A 82 -5.97 3.30 2.80
CA LEU A 82 -5.88 3.25 4.26
C LEU A 82 -7.28 3.23 4.90
N VAL A 83 -8.18 4.08 4.43
CA VAL A 83 -9.56 4.19 4.92
C VAL A 83 -10.34 2.92 4.58
N ARG A 84 -10.19 2.40 3.36
CA ARG A 84 -10.81 1.16 2.92
C ARG A 84 -10.38 -0.03 3.77
N GLN A 85 -9.07 -0.20 3.97
CA GLN A 85 -8.54 -1.28 4.81
C GLN A 85 -9.01 -1.19 6.28
N PHE A 86 -9.18 0.03 6.80
CA PHE A 86 -9.71 0.24 8.14
C PHE A 86 -11.17 -0.23 8.23
N LYS A 87 -12.03 0.26 7.33
CA LYS A 87 -13.45 -0.10 7.31
C LYS A 87 -13.65 -1.61 7.14
N GLU A 88 -12.90 -2.22 6.21
CA GLU A 88 -12.98 -3.67 5.97
C GLU A 88 -12.61 -4.47 7.22
N ALA A 89 -11.59 -4.04 7.96
CA ALA A 89 -11.16 -4.73 9.17
C ALA A 89 -12.22 -4.69 10.28
N VAL A 90 -12.86 -3.53 10.47
CA VAL A 90 -13.96 -3.37 11.43
C VAL A 90 -15.17 -4.22 11.01
N TRP A 91 -15.55 -4.17 9.73
CA TRP A 91 -16.67 -4.94 9.19
C TRP A 91 -16.53 -6.46 9.41
N LYS A 92 -15.32 -6.99 9.16
CA LYS A 92 -15.01 -8.43 9.31
C LYS A 92 -15.24 -8.97 10.72
N VAL A 93 -15.23 -8.15 11.77
CA VAL A 93 -15.42 -8.59 13.16
C VAL A 93 -16.76 -9.29 13.36
N HIS A 94 -17.82 -8.79 12.72
CA HIS A 94 -19.18 -9.34 12.86
C HIS A 94 -19.71 -9.99 11.58
N HIS A 95 -18.94 -9.93 10.49
CA HIS A 95 -19.37 -10.35 9.15
C HIS A 95 -18.27 -11.17 8.44
N GLU A 96 -17.63 -12.08 9.16
CA GLU A 96 -16.60 -12.96 8.61
C GLU A 96 -17.12 -13.70 7.37
N GLY A 97 -16.35 -13.66 6.27
CA GLY A 97 -16.72 -14.27 4.99
C GLY A 97 -17.74 -13.48 4.15
N GLN A 98 -18.25 -12.34 4.62
CA GLN A 98 -19.16 -11.49 3.85
C GLN A 98 -18.46 -10.22 3.36
N PRO A 99 -18.56 -9.86 2.06
CA PRO A 99 -18.05 -8.59 1.56
C PRO A 99 -18.82 -7.42 2.14
N MET A 100 -18.16 -6.27 2.31
CA MET A 100 -18.80 -5.06 2.81
C MET A 100 -19.81 -4.53 1.78
N PRO A 101 -21.05 -4.20 2.18
CA PRO A 101 -22.06 -3.68 1.26
C PRO A 101 -21.74 -2.24 0.81
N GLY A 102 -21.88 -1.97 -0.50
CA GLY A 102 -21.68 -0.63 -1.09
C GLY A 102 -20.41 -0.49 -1.93
N GLU A 103 -19.53 -1.49 -1.95
CA GLU A 103 -18.46 -1.59 -2.93
C GLU A 103 -19.05 -2.26 -4.19
N GLU A 104 -19.29 -1.46 -5.24
CA GLU A 104 -19.58 -2.01 -6.57
C GLU A 104 -18.47 -2.99 -6.91
N GLN A 105 -18.86 -4.22 -7.29
CA GLN A 105 -17.98 -5.31 -7.62
C GLN A 105 -17.10 -4.93 -8.83
N GLU A 106 -15.99 -4.24 -8.60
CA GLU A 106 -14.86 -4.30 -9.53
C GLU A 106 -14.31 -5.73 -9.43
N ASP A 107 -14.76 -6.58 -10.36
CA ASP A 107 -14.29 -7.94 -10.65
C ASP A 107 -13.57 -8.63 -9.48
N ILE A 108 -14.33 -9.41 -8.71
CA ILE A 108 -13.81 -10.40 -7.76
C ILE A 108 -12.96 -11.40 -8.56
N VAL A 109 -11.68 -11.10 -8.76
CA VAL A 109 -10.68 -12.13 -8.91
C VAL A 109 -10.57 -12.76 -7.52
N MET A 110 -11.21 -13.91 -7.35
CA MET A 110 -10.94 -14.84 -6.26
C MET A 110 -9.46 -15.23 -6.29
N THR A 111 -8.62 -14.39 -5.70
CA THR A 111 -7.34 -14.79 -5.15
C THR A 111 -7.42 -14.39 -3.70
N SER A 112 -7.50 -15.40 -2.83
CA SER A 112 -7.88 -15.33 -1.42
C SER A 112 -6.94 -14.56 -0.50
N THR A 113 -6.32 -13.48 -0.96
CA THR A 113 -5.42 -12.62 -0.19
C THR A 113 -5.51 -11.20 -0.72
N GLN A 114 -6.11 -10.31 0.08
CA GLN A 114 -6.22 -8.86 -0.11
C GLN A 114 -4.86 -8.12 -0.08
N SER A 115 -3.78 -8.76 -0.51
CA SER A 115 -2.45 -8.14 -0.55
C SER A 115 -2.24 -7.47 -1.90
N SER A 116 -1.84 -6.20 -1.90
CA SER A 116 -1.41 -5.46 -3.11
C SER A 116 -0.11 -6.01 -3.75
N ILE A 117 0.40 -7.11 -3.18
CA ILE A 117 1.65 -7.77 -3.51
C ILE A 117 1.47 -8.60 -4.78
N LEU A 118 2.14 -8.18 -5.85
CA LEU A 118 1.99 -8.77 -7.19
C LEU A 118 2.83 -10.05 -7.41
N ASN A 119 3.76 -10.35 -6.50
CA ASN A 119 4.60 -11.54 -6.59
C ASN A 119 4.88 -12.11 -5.19
N MET A 120 4.71 -13.42 -5.02
CA MET A 120 4.93 -14.11 -3.74
C MET A 120 6.39 -14.46 -3.47
N THR A 121 7.21 -14.53 -4.52
CA THR A 121 8.65 -14.82 -4.44
C THR A 121 9.45 -13.76 -5.18
N CYS A 122 10.67 -13.50 -4.70
CA CYS A 122 11.60 -12.66 -5.44
C CYS A 122 12.08 -13.41 -6.69
N PRO A 123 11.90 -12.87 -7.90
CA PRO A 123 12.25 -13.57 -9.15
C PRO A 123 13.75 -13.77 -9.35
N LEU A 124 14.60 -13.10 -8.57
CA LEU A 124 16.06 -13.21 -8.67
C LEU A 124 16.66 -14.17 -7.64
N THR A 125 16.09 -14.23 -6.43
CA THR A 125 16.62 -15.08 -5.34
C THR A 125 15.80 -16.36 -5.14
N GLY A 126 14.57 -16.40 -5.65
CA GLY A 126 13.61 -17.47 -5.38
C GLY A 126 13.03 -17.46 -3.96
N LYS A 127 13.52 -16.60 -3.07
CA LYS A 127 13.04 -16.51 -1.69
C LYS A 127 11.59 -15.98 -1.66
N PRO A 128 10.73 -16.48 -0.76
CA PRO A 128 9.44 -15.86 -0.46
C PRO A 128 9.62 -14.39 -0.09
N VAL A 129 8.67 -13.54 -0.48
CA VAL A 129 8.69 -12.11 -0.16
C VAL A 129 8.70 -11.87 1.36
N THR A 130 8.07 -12.77 2.12
CA THR A 130 8.06 -12.77 3.59
C THR A 130 9.43 -13.06 4.22
N GLU A 131 10.40 -13.59 3.48
CA GLU A 131 11.74 -13.96 3.95
C GLU A 131 12.86 -13.06 3.40
N LEU A 132 12.51 -11.96 2.73
CA LEU A 132 13.48 -11.00 2.23
C LEU A 132 14.08 -10.17 3.38
N GLU A 133 15.39 -9.92 3.31
CA GLU A 133 16.09 -9.11 4.31
C GLU A 133 15.82 -7.61 4.08
N GLU A 134 16.00 -7.16 2.84
CA GLU A 134 15.70 -5.78 2.43
C GLU A 134 14.73 -5.80 1.23
N PRO A 135 13.41 -5.94 1.46
CA PRO A 135 12.43 -5.92 0.39
C PRO A 135 12.33 -4.52 -0.23
N VAL A 136 12.39 -4.46 -1.55
CA VAL A 136 12.19 -3.23 -2.33
C VAL A 136 11.18 -3.47 -3.44
N ARG A 137 10.41 -2.44 -3.75
CA ARG A 137 9.35 -2.45 -4.78
C ARG A 137 9.70 -1.49 -5.90
N SER A 138 9.47 -1.92 -7.14
CA SER A 138 9.56 -1.02 -8.29
C SER A 138 8.33 -0.11 -8.36
N VAL A 139 8.55 1.20 -8.49
CA VAL A 139 7.46 2.17 -8.70
C VAL A 139 6.73 1.94 -10.04
N GLU A 140 7.44 1.43 -11.05
CA GLU A 140 6.93 1.27 -12.43
C GLU A 140 6.04 0.04 -12.63
N CYS A 141 6.30 -1.04 -11.87
CA CYS A 141 5.61 -2.33 -12.04
C CYS A 141 5.14 -2.98 -10.74
N LYS A 142 5.38 -2.36 -9.58
CA LYS A 142 5.01 -2.83 -8.24
C LYS A 142 5.54 -4.22 -7.82
N HIS A 143 6.36 -4.87 -8.64
CA HIS A 143 7.05 -6.11 -8.26
C HIS A 143 8.12 -5.88 -7.19
N ILE A 144 8.31 -6.90 -6.35
CA ILE A 144 9.13 -6.88 -5.13
C ILE A 144 10.39 -7.72 -5.33
N TYR A 145 11.51 -7.22 -4.82
CA TYR A 145 12.82 -7.85 -4.95
C TYR A 145 13.66 -7.71 -3.68
N GLU A 146 14.69 -8.54 -3.55
CA GLU A 146 15.79 -8.34 -2.61
C GLU A 146 16.69 -7.20 -3.09
N LYS A 147 16.86 -6.15 -2.27
CA LYS A 147 17.56 -4.90 -2.64
C LYS A 147 18.96 -5.14 -3.16
N ARG A 148 19.76 -5.93 -2.45
CA ARG A 148 21.16 -6.17 -2.82
C ARG A 148 21.28 -6.80 -4.20
N ILE A 149 20.37 -7.72 -4.51
CA ILE A 149 20.38 -8.52 -5.73
C ILE A 149 19.82 -7.73 -6.91
N ILE A 150 18.71 -7.01 -6.72
CA ILE A 150 18.13 -6.21 -7.79
C ILE A 150 19.04 -5.05 -8.20
N MET A 151 19.73 -4.42 -7.25
CA MET A 151 20.68 -3.34 -7.54
C MET A 151 21.89 -3.85 -8.33
N GLN A 152 22.30 -5.10 -8.12
CA GLN A 152 23.32 -5.74 -8.96
C GLN A 152 22.77 -6.09 -10.34
N TYR A 153 21.56 -6.65 -10.42
CA TYR A 153 20.92 -7.03 -11.67
C TYR A 153 20.73 -5.82 -12.62
N ILE A 154 20.29 -4.67 -12.10
CA ILE A 154 20.06 -3.43 -12.88
C ILE A 154 21.33 -2.95 -13.62
N LYS A 155 22.53 -3.29 -13.11
CA LYS A 155 23.80 -2.96 -13.78
C LYS A 155 24.01 -3.76 -15.09
N SER A 156 23.40 -4.94 -15.19
CA SER A 156 23.54 -5.85 -16.33
C SER A 156 22.32 -5.84 -17.26
N SER A 157 21.11 -5.68 -16.70
CA SER A 157 19.85 -5.67 -17.44
C SER A 157 18.87 -4.75 -16.74
N ASN A 158 18.20 -3.90 -17.49
CA ASN A 158 17.18 -2.99 -16.98
C ASN A 158 15.76 -3.51 -17.22
N ARG A 159 15.56 -4.78 -17.59
CA ARG A 159 14.22 -5.36 -17.77
C ARG A 159 13.71 -6.01 -16.50
N CYS A 160 12.42 -5.86 -16.18
CA CYS A 160 11.81 -6.57 -15.06
C CYS A 160 12.06 -8.09 -15.19
N PRO A 161 12.60 -8.77 -14.15
CA PRO A 161 12.84 -10.22 -14.16
C PRO A 161 11.57 -11.08 -14.15
N ILE A 162 10.40 -10.50 -13.84
CA ILE A 162 9.12 -11.22 -13.89
C ILE A 162 8.76 -11.51 -15.34
N SER A 163 8.51 -12.79 -15.62
CA SER A 163 8.07 -13.25 -16.95
C SER A 163 6.81 -12.51 -17.38
N GLY A 164 6.85 -11.93 -18.58
CA GLY A 164 5.70 -11.19 -19.14
C GLY A 164 5.59 -9.73 -18.74
N CYS A 165 6.41 -9.22 -17.81
CA CYS A 165 6.39 -7.79 -17.48
C CYS A 165 7.22 -6.97 -18.51
N PRO A 166 6.62 -6.02 -19.25
CA PRO A 166 7.35 -5.24 -20.27
C PRO A 166 8.13 -4.07 -19.69
N LYS A 167 7.99 -3.80 -18.38
CA LYS A 167 8.52 -2.59 -17.74
C LYS A 167 10.03 -2.66 -17.55
N LYS A 168 10.68 -1.50 -17.69
CA LYS A 168 12.11 -1.34 -17.42
C LYS A 168 12.32 -0.81 -16.01
N LEU A 169 13.28 -1.39 -15.31
CA LEU A 169 13.68 -1.01 -13.98
C LEU A 169 14.75 0.08 -14.03
N ARG A 170 14.66 1.02 -13.07
CA ARG A 170 15.69 2.02 -12.82
C ARG A 170 16.05 1.97 -11.34
N ALA A 171 17.34 2.10 -11.02
CA ALA A 171 17.81 2.00 -9.63
C ALA A 171 17.17 3.05 -8.71
N ASP A 172 16.91 4.26 -9.21
CA ASP A 172 16.24 5.36 -8.50
C ASP A 172 14.72 5.15 -8.34
N ARG A 173 14.14 4.17 -9.04
CA ARG A 173 12.71 3.82 -9.01
C ARG A 173 12.45 2.46 -8.37
N VAL A 174 13.44 1.87 -7.72
CA VAL A 174 13.31 0.67 -6.89
C VAL A 174 13.56 1.09 -5.46
N VAL A 175 12.48 1.19 -4.69
CA VAL A 175 12.48 1.84 -3.38
C VAL A 175 11.99 0.89 -2.31
N GLN A 176 12.46 1.09 -1.09
CA GLN A 176 11.87 0.48 0.09
C GLN A 176 10.70 1.35 0.53
N ASP A 177 9.50 0.90 0.22
CA ASP A 177 8.26 1.58 0.58
C ASP A 177 7.87 1.21 2.02
N ALA A 178 7.46 2.19 2.84
CA ALA A 178 6.98 1.92 4.19
C ALA A 178 5.72 1.05 4.18
N LEU A 179 4.85 1.22 3.18
CA LEU A 179 3.65 0.40 3.00
C LEU A 179 3.98 -1.04 2.63
N LEU A 180 5.03 -1.26 1.83
CA LEU A 180 5.50 -2.60 1.47
C LEU A 180 5.84 -3.42 2.71
N LEU A 181 6.50 -2.83 3.71
CA LEU A 181 6.86 -3.53 4.94
C LEU A 181 5.62 -3.94 5.73
N ILE A 182 4.61 -3.07 5.79
CA ILE A 182 3.34 -3.35 6.47
C ILE A 182 2.61 -4.51 5.75
N GLU A 183 2.52 -4.45 4.43
CA GLU A 183 1.86 -5.49 3.62
C GLU A 183 2.56 -6.86 3.74
N ILE A 184 3.90 -6.87 3.79
CA ILE A 184 4.67 -8.12 4.02
C ILE A 184 4.41 -8.67 5.41
N GLU A 185 4.31 -7.81 6.42
CA GLU A 185 4.03 -8.23 7.79
C GLU A 185 2.61 -8.78 7.94
N GLU A 186 1.63 -8.18 7.27
CA GLU A 186 0.27 -8.71 7.20
C GLU A 186 0.24 -10.10 6.52
N LEU A 187 0.98 -10.29 5.42
CA LEU A 187 1.13 -11.60 4.79
C LEU A 187 1.73 -12.65 5.74
N ARG A 188 2.73 -12.28 6.55
CA ARG A 188 3.32 -13.19 7.54
C ARG A 188 2.30 -13.63 8.60
N LYS A 189 1.46 -12.71 9.07
CA LYS A 189 0.40 -13.01 10.03
C LYS A 189 -0.64 -13.98 9.45
N MET A 190 -1.11 -13.71 8.24
CA MET A 190 -2.09 -14.60 7.56
C MET A 190 -1.52 -16.01 7.34
N ASN A 191 -0.28 -16.13 6.87
CA ASN A 191 0.34 -17.45 6.68
C ASN A 191 0.40 -18.26 7.98
N LYS A 192 0.67 -17.60 9.11
CA LYS A 192 0.73 -18.24 10.43
C LYS A 192 -0.66 -18.68 10.93
N GLU A 193 -1.71 -17.95 10.58
CA GLU A 193 -3.10 -18.31 10.94
C GLU A 193 -3.62 -19.48 10.09
N THR A 194 -3.11 -19.66 8.86
CA THR A 194 -3.49 -20.77 7.97
C THR A 194 -2.77 -22.09 8.25
N GLU A 195 -1.75 -22.12 9.10
CA GLU A 195 -1.11 -23.36 9.59
C GLU A 195 -1.98 -24.09 10.63
N VAL A 196 -3.27 -24.32 10.31
CA VAL A 196 -4.14 -25.18 11.12
C VAL A 196 -3.71 -26.62 10.86
N GLU A 197 -3.09 -27.26 11.86
CA GLU A 197 -2.75 -28.68 11.81
C GLU A 197 -4.01 -29.51 11.55
N ASP A 198 -4.01 -30.23 10.42
CA ASP A 198 -5.03 -31.20 10.07
C ASP A 198 -4.97 -32.38 11.06
N PHE A 199 -5.79 -32.33 12.11
CA PHE A 199 -5.91 -33.40 13.11
C PHE A 199 -6.82 -34.56 12.66
N THR A 200 -7.15 -34.71 11.37
CA THR A 200 -8.03 -35.78 10.88
C THR A 200 -7.40 -37.19 10.84
N LEU A 201 -6.43 -37.49 11.69
CA LEU A 201 -6.10 -38.87 12.03
C LEU A 201 -7.16 -39.41 13.00
N LEU A 202 -8.29 -39.82 12.42
CA LEU A 202 -9.21 -40.73 13.07
C LEU A 202 -8.42 -41.99 13.47
N ASN A 203 -8.44 -42.30 14.76
CA ASN A 203 -8.04 -43.61 15.26
C ASN A 203 -8.85 -44.67 14.51
N GLU A 204 -8.19 -45.39 13.60
CA GLU A 204 -8.68 -46.70 13.18
C GLU A 204 -8.36 -47.65 14.33
N ASP A 205 -9.36 -47.85 15.20
CA ASP A 205 -9.42 -49.00 16.09
C ASP A 205 -9.46 -50.28 15.24
N ASP A 206 -8.49 -51.18 15.46
CA ASP A 206 -8.66 -52.64 15.48
C ASP A 206 -7.54 -53.33 16.27
#